data_AF-A0A1J3JCL3-F1
#
_entry.id   AF-A0A1J3JCL3-F1
#
_cell.length_a   1.000
_cell.length_b   1.000
_cell.length_c   1.000
_cell.angle_alpha   90.00
_cell.angle_beta   90.00
_cell.angle_gamma   90.00
#
_symmetry.space_group_name_H-M   'P 1'
#
loop_
_entity.id
_entity.type
_entity.pdbx_description
1 polymer ?
#
loop_
_entity_poly.entity_id
_entity_poly.type
_entity_poly.pdbx_seq_one_letter_code
_entity_poly.pdbx_strand_id
1 'polypeptide(L)' 'MAEDAGVAEVVEKIDRACRDVGFFYVFGHGISEGLMKKVKEMTHQFFELPYEEKLKIKITPAAGYRGYQ' A
#
# COMPACT_ATOMS: atom_id res chain seq x y z
N MET A 1 -12.85 -12.73 -20.32
CA MET A 1 -12.16 -11.60 -19.65
C MET A 1 -11.45 -10.68 -20.64
N ALA A 2 -10.76 -11.20 -21.66
CA ALA A 2 -10.12 -10.37 -22.70
C ALA A 2 -11.10 -9.66 -23.67
N GLU A 3 -12.41 -9.86 -23.53
CA GLU A 3 -13.44 -9.28 -24.40
C GLU A 3 -14.21 -8.13 -23.74
N ASP A 4 -13.89 -7.78 -22.48
CA ASP A 4 -14.47 -6.61 -21.83
C ASP A 4 -13.69 -5.36 -22.24
N ALA A 5 -14.37 -4.45 -22.95
CA ALA A 5 -13.76 -3.22 -23.46
C ALA A 5 -13.20 -2.32 -22.34
N GLY A 6 -13.83 -2.29 -21.17
CA GLY A 6 -13.35 -1.53 -20.03
C GLY A 6 -12.08 -2.13 -19.42
N VAL A 7 -12.00 -3.45 -19.36
CA VAL A 7 -10.78 -4.16 -18.94
C VAL A 7 -9.63 -3.87 -19.91
N ALA A 8 -9.89 -3.94 -21.23
CA ALA A 8 -8.88 -3.68 -22.25
C ALA A 8 -8.31 -2.25 -22.13
N GLU A 9 -9.17 -1.25 -21.93
CA GLU A 9 -8.76 0.15 -21.77
C GLU A 9 -7.88 0.36 -20.51
N VAL A 10 -8.25 -0.25 -19.38
CA VAL A 10 -7.46 -0.13 -18.14
C VAL A 10 -6.11 -0.80 -18.29
N VAL A 11 -6.03 -1.95 -18.97
CA VAL A 11 -4.76 -2.64 -19.25
C VAL A 11 -3.84 -1.78 -20.10
N GLU A 12 -4.34 -1.13 -21.15
CA GLU A 12 -3.54 -0.22 -21.99
C GLU A 12 -2.99 0.97 -21.19
N LYS A 13 -3.81 1.57 -20.33
CA LYS A 13 -3.39 2.68 -19.45
C LYS A 13 -2.28 2.25 -18.48
N ILE A 14 -2.39 1.05 -17.90
CA ILE A 14 -1.37 0.51 -16.99
C ILE A 14 -0.07 0.22 -17.75
N ASP A 15 -0.13 -0.45 -18.91
CA ASP A 15 1.06 -0.74 -19.72
C ASP A 15 1.84 0.55 -20.05
N ARG A 16 1.11 1.56 -20.54
CA ARG A 16 1.71 2.86 -20.87
C ARG A 16 2.31 3.55 -19.65
N ALA A 17 1.58 3.60 -18.53
CA ALA A 17 2.09 4.24 -17.32
C ALA A 17 3.36 3.55 -16.78
N CYS A 18 3.43 2.22 -16.86
CA CYS A 18 4.61 1.45 -16.47
C CYS A 18 5.82 1.70 -17.38
N ARG A 19 5.61 1.84 -18.69
CA ARG A 19 6.70 2.04 -19.67
C ARG A 19 7.22 3.47 -19.72
N ASP A 20 6.32 4.45 -19.63
CA ASP A 20 6.66 5.85 -19.87
C ASP A 20 7.11 6.57 -18.58
N VAL A 21 6.49 6.24 -17.44
CA VAL A 21 6.67 6.98 -16.16
C VAL A 21 7.16 6.08 -15.03
N GLY A 22 6.67 4.83 -14.97
CA GLY A 22 6.95 3.89 -13.88
C GLY A 22 6.09 4.10 -12.62
N PHE A 23 5.09 5.00 -12.67
CA PHE A 23 4.20 5.27 -11.54
C PHE A 23 2.83 5.80 -12.02
N PHE A 24 1.77 5.51 -11.27
CA PHE A 24 0.41 5.99 -11.55
C PHE A 24 -0.46 6.00 -10.29
N TYR A 25 -1.52 6.80 -10.31
CA TYR A 25 -2.57 6.76 -9.29
C TYR A 25 -3.69 5.81 -9.73
N VAL A 26 -4.18 5.01 -8.78
CA VAL A 26 -5.36 4.17 -8.99
C VAL A 26 -6.52 4.77 -8.22
N PHE A 27 -7.64 4.97 -8.90
CA PHE A 27 -8.93 5.28 -8.30
C PHE A 27 -9.92 4.16 -8.65
N GLY A 28 -11.02 4.04 -7.89
CA GLY A 28 -12.00 2.97 -8.11
C GLY A 28 -11.51 1.55 -7.76
N HIS A 29 -10.44 1.42 -6.97
CA HIS A 29 -9.87 0.13 -6.56
C HIS A 29 -10.76 -0.69 -5.59
N GLY A 30 -11.91 -0.18 -5.18
CA GLY A 30 -12.89 -0.89 -4.34
C GLY A 30 -12.52 -1.00 -2.85
N ILE A 31 -11.39 -0.42 -2.41
CA ILE A 31 -11.04 -0.34 -0.99
C ILE A 31 -11.83 0.82 -0.38
N SER A 32 -12.51 0.57 0.72
CA SER A 32 -13.34 1.59 1.36
C SER A 32 -12.50 2.72 1.95
N GLU A 33 -12.99 3.95 1.80
CA GLU A 33 -12.35 5.13 2.38
C GLU A 33 -12.26 5.06 3.91
N GLY A 34 -13.30 4.49 4.55
CA GLY A 34 -13.32 4.25 6.00
C GLY A 34 -12.21 3.31 6.46
N LEU A 35 -11.91 2.24 5.71
CA LEU A 35 -10.78 1.37 6.01
C LEU A 35 -9.45 2.10 5.84
N MET A 36 -9.27 2.84 4.75
CA MET A 36 -8.05 3.63 4.53
C MET A 36 -7.81 4.66 5.64
N LYS A 37 -8.88 5.33 6.11
CA LYS A 37 -8.81 6.26 7.24
C LYS A 37 -8.38 5.57 8.52
N LYS A 38 -9.02 4.45 8.86
CA LYS A 38 -8.69 3.66 10.06
C LYS A 38 -7.24 3.16 10.05
N VAL A 39 -6.75 2.68 8.90
CA VAL A 39 -5.36 2.25 8.77
C VAL A 39 -4.41 3.41 9.05
N LYS A 40 -4.65 4.59 8.46
CA LYS A 40 -3.85 5.79 8.73
C LYS A 40 -3.87 6.17 10.21
N GLU A 41 -5.03 6.19 10.85
CA GLU A 41 -5.17 6.49 12.28
C GLU A 41 -4.37 5.51 13.14
N MET A 42 -4.48 4.20 12.88
CA MET A 42 -3.70 3.19 13.61
C MET A 42 -2.19 3.33 13.36
N THR A 43 -1.78 3.69 12.14
CA THR A 43 -0.37 4.00 11.83
C THR A 43 0.11 5.17 12.68
N HIS A 44 -0.62 6.29 12.72
CA HIS A 44 -0.26 7.43 13.56
C HIS A 44 -0.13 7.05 15.04
N GLN A 45 -1.13 6.33 15.58
CA GLN A 45 -1.11 5.86 16.97
C GLN A 45 0.13 5.01 17.29
N PHE A 46 0.53 4.11 16.41
CA PHE A 46 1.75 3.31 16.61
C PHE A 46 3.01 4.18 16.61
N PHE A 47 3.16 5.11 15.67
CA PHE A 47 4.36 5.92 15.57
C PHE A 47 4.48 7.00 16.66
N GLU A 48 3.35 7.39 17.26
CA GLU A 48 3.28 8.26 18.45
C GLU A 48 3.74 7.57 19.75
N LEU A 49 3.82 6.22 19.77
CA LEU A 49 4.36 5.50 20.93
C LEU A 49 5.81 5.91 21.22
N PRO A 50 6.23 5.83 22.50
CA PRO A 50 7.63 5.99 22.87
C PRO A 50 8.55 5.09 22.05
N TYR A 51 9.78 5.56 21.79
CA TYR A 51 10.76 4.82 20.99
C TYR A 51 10.99 3.40 21.51
N GLU A 52 11.10 3.23 22.84
CA GLU A 52 11.30 1.92 23.47
C GLU A 52 10.15 0.94 23.20
N GLU A 53 8.90 1.42 23.12
CA GLU A 53 7.75 0.58 22.81
C GLU A 53 7.81 0.08 21.36
N LYS A 54 8.21 0.95 20.43
CA LYS A 54 8.36 0.59 19.00
C LYS A 54 9.53 -0.39 18.80
N LEU A 55 10.61 -0.24 19.57
CA LEU A 55 11.77 -1.14 19.53
C LEU A 55 11.49 -2.57 20.00
N LYS A 56 10.42 -2.82 20.77
CA LYS A 56 10.04 -4.19 21.18
C LYS A 56 9.80 -5.12 19.98
N ILE A 57 9.48 -4.57 18.82
CA ILE A 57 9.28 -5.31 17.56
C ILE A 57 10.37 -5.00 16.53
N LYS A 58 11.61 -4.72 16.95
CA LYS A 58 12.73 -4.38 16.04
C LYS A 58 12.89 -5.40 14.91
N ILE A 59 13.13 -4.90 13.69
CA ILE A 59 13.42 -5.75 12.53
C ILE A 59 14.70 -6.57 12.75
N THR A 60 14.61 -7.89 12.55
CA THR A 60 15.75 -8.81 12.62
C THR A 60 15.63 -9.91 11.57
N PRO A 61 16.74 -10.56 11.18
CA PRO A 61 16.69 -11.75 10.33
C PRO A 61 15.84 -12.87 10.97
N ALA A 62 15.92 -13.05 12.28
CA ALA A 62 15.13 -14.05 13.03
C ALA A 62 13.62 -13.76 12.99
N ALA A 63 13.22 -12.49 12.92
CA ALA A 63 11.83 -12.07 12.71
C ALA A 63 11.39 -12.12 11.23
N GLY A 64 12.22 -12.67 10.34
CA GLY A 64 11.94 -12.73 8.91
C GLY A 64 11.86 -11.35 8.26
N TYR A 65 12.69 -10.41 8.71
CA TYR A 65 12.71 -9.01 8.25
C TYR A 65 11.37 -8.28 8.41
N ARG A 66 10.61 -8.63 9.45
CA ARG A 66 9.41 -7.89 9.86
C ARG A 66 9.68 -7.19 11.19
N GLY A 67 9.19 -5.97 11.32
CA GLY A 67 9.37 -5.18 12.54
C GLY A 67 9.55 -3.69 12.29
N TYR A 68 9.78 -2.95 13.38
CA TYR A 68 10.11 -1.53 13.37
C TYR A 68 11.61 -1.31 13.08
N GLN A 69 11.92 -0.28 12.30
CA GLN A 69 13.27 0.17 11.96
C GLN A 69 13.34 1.69 11.98
#